data_AF-A0AAN7U8I0-F1
#
_entry.id   AF-A0AAN7U8I0-F1
#
_cell.length_a   1.000
_cell.length_b   1.000
_cell.length_c   1.000
_cell.angle_alpha   90.00
_cell.angle_beta   90.00
_cell.angle_gamma   90.00
#
_symmetry.space_group_name_H-M   'P 1'
#
loop_
_entity.id
_entity.type
_entity.pdbx_description
1 polymer ?
#
loop_
_entity_poly.entity_id
_entity_poly.type
_entity_poly.pdbx_seq_one_letter_code
_entity_poly.pdbx_strand_id
1 'polypeptide(L)'
;MKKENGKNNNSMRIDRGALEEEVKQEIVSIIDAASKEVTKDWEKKIDYSKLKTKYEEFVEELPKIIAIFDKMEEIWNLKKFVENPNQFIDLFKMTHIVDDSILIHEIEELKTIQHLNKYLTGILMKTILKLSTLVSYLDITQPNYEENNHTKQLIRVLAQGLMKYITNMTMQYKFISLHDARIIGPQKLKKYPLVEDIKTLSDSYIYVNVYTSISVVKECKHIVYSLFNFLRINKDNWKEVHDSL
;
A
#
# COMPACT_ATOMS: atom_id res chain seq x y z
N MET A 1 -17.63 69.17 -57.18
CA MET A 1 -18.27 68.66 -55.96
C MET A 1 -18.41 67.15 -56.05
N LYS A 2 -17.86 66.43 -55.06
CA LYS A 2 -18.12 65.04 -54.61
C LYS A 2 -18.45 63.97 -55.66
N LYS A 3 -17.62 62.93 -55.76
CA LYS A 3 -17.72 61.73 -54.88
C LYS A 3 -16.52 60.79 -55.09
N GLU A 4 -15.98 60.38 -53.96
CA GLU A 4 -15.07 59.25 -53.78
C GLU A 4 -15.71 57.94 -54.28
N ASN A 5 -14.90 57.00 -54.74
CA ASN A 5 -15.19 55.58 -54.58
C ASN A 5 -13.90 54.89 -54.13
N GLY A 6 -13.84 54.65 -52.82
CA GLY A 6 -12.80 53.89 -52.16
C GLY A 6 -12.79 52.44 -52.64
N LYS A 7 -11.58 51.92 -52.84
CA LYS A 7 -11.33 50.48 -52.95
C LYS A 7 -11.63 49.86 -51.59
N ASN A 8 -12.69 49.07 -51.52
CA ASN A 8 -13.04 48.21 -50.40
C ASN A 8 -11.91 47.17 -50.19
N ASN A 9 -11.16 47.31 -49.10
CA ASN A 9 -10.38 46.21 -48.54
C ASN A 9 -11.37 45.24 -47.87
N ASN A 10 -11.68 44.14 -48.54
CA ASN A 10 -12.33 42.99 -47.91
C ASN A 10 -11.35 42.34 -46.92
N SER A 11 -11.34 42.85 -45.68
CA SER A 11 -10.81 42.13 -44.54
C SER A 11 -11.81 41.03 -44.22
N MET A 12 -11.53 39.79 -44.66
CA MET A 12 -12.17 38.61 -44.09
C MET A 12 -11.83 38.59 -42.60
N ARG A 13 -12.81 38.97 -41.76
CA ARG A 13 -12.77 38.68 -40.33
C ARG A 13 -12.88 37.17 -40.18
N ILE A 14 -11.75 36.52 -39.97
CA ILE A 14 -11.69 35.14 -39.49
C ILE A 14 -12.29 35.17 -38.09
N ASP A 15 -13.42 34.47 -37.91
CA ASP A 15 -14.09 34.37 -36.63
C ASP A 15 -13.29 33.44 -35.72
N ARG A 16 -12.34 34.03 -34.98
CA ARG A 16 -11.38 33.31 -34.14
C ARG A 16 -12.07 32.41 -33.11
N GLY A 17 -13.29 32.75 -32.68
CA GLY A 17 -14.06 31.94 -31.74
C GLY A 17 -14.51 30.60 -32.34
N ALA A 18 -14.90 30.58 -33.62
CA ALA A 18 -15.26 29.35 -34.31
C ALA A 18 -14.04 28.44 -34.54
N LEU A 19 -12.90 29.05 -34.90
CA LEU A 19 -11.64 28.34 -35.12
C LEU A 19 -11.09 27.74 -33.81
N GLU A 20 -11.18 28.47 -32.70
CA GLU A 20 -10.76 27.97 -31.38
C GLU A 20 -11.62 26.80 -30.90
N GLU A 21 -12.92 26.82 -31.19
CA GLU A 21 -13.84 25.75 -30.78
C GLU A 21 -13.66 24.49 -31.64
N GLU A 22 -13.39 24.65 -32.93
CA GLU A 22 -13.07 23.56 -33.86
C GLU A 22 -11.76 22.86 -33.47
N VAL A 23 -10.71 23.62 -33.13
CA VAL A 23 -9.43 23.07 -32.64
C VAL A 23 -9.61 22.36 -31.29
N LYS A 24 -10.45 22.87 -30.38
CA LYS A 24 -10.75 22.17 -29.12
C LYS A 24 -11.47 20.84 -29.37
N GLN A 25 -12.45 20.81 -30.26
CA GLN A 25 -13.15 19.56 -30.59
C GLN A 25 -12.22 18.55 -31.25
N GLU A 26 -11.31 19.01 -32.10
CA GLU A 26 -10.29 18.15 -32.72
C GLU A 26 -9.35 17.55 -31.67
N ILE A 27 -8.84 18.37 -30.74
CA ILE A 27 -8.00 17.91 -29.62
C ILE A 27 -8.74 16.88 -28.76
N VAL A 28 -10.01 17.13 -28.42
CA VAL A 28 -10.84 16.17 -27.65
C VAL A 28 -11.01 14.86 -28.43
N SER A 29 -11.27 14.93 -29.74
CA SER A 29 -11.43 13.72 -30.56
C SER A 29 -10.13 12.90 -30.66
N ILE A 30 -8.97 13.56 -30.71
CA ILE A 30 -7.67 12.90 -30.74
C ILE A 30 -7.39 12.23 -29.39
N ILE A 31 -7.71 12.89 -28.27
CA ILE A 31 -7.57 12.32 -26.93
C ILE A 31 -8.49 11.10 -26.78
N ASP A 32 -9.74 11.20 -27.21
CA ASP A 32 -10.70 10.10 -27.13
C ASP A 32 -10.34 8.93 -28.06
N ALA A 33 -9.84 9.22 -29.26
CA ALA A 33 -9.38 8.21 -30.20
C ALA A 33 -8.12 7.49 -29.68
N ALA A 34 -7.14 8.25 -29.17
CA ALA A 34 -5.94 7.70 -28.54
C ALA A 34 -6.30 6.88 -27.30
N SER A 35 -7.25 7.34 -26.47
CA SER A 35 -7.76 6.58 -25.34
C SER A 35 -8.38 5.27 -25.79
N LYS A 36 -9.27 5.27 -26.80
CA LYS A 36 -9.90 4.05 -27.35
C LYS A 36 -8.88 3.08 -27.97
N GLU A 37 -7.87 3.59 -28.65
CA GLU A 37 -6.84 2.77 -29.29
C GLU A 37 -5.90 2.13 -28.25
N VAL A 38 -5.50 2.90 -27.24
CA VAL A 38 -4.78 2.39 -26.06
C VAL A 38 -5.63 1.34 -25.35
N THR A 39 -6.91 1.60 -25.08
CA THR A 39 -7.81 0.63 -24.44
C THR A 39 -7.90 -0.68 -25.23
N LYS A 40 -8.07 -0.63 -26.56
CA LYS A 40 -8.10 -1.85 -27.41
C LYS A 40 -6.78 -2.63 -27.38
N ASP A 41 -5.65 -1.94 -27.33
CA ASP A 41 -4.33 -2.57 -27.32
C ASP A 41 -4.00 -3.18 -25.95
N TRP A 42 -4.54 -2.58 -24.88
CA TRP A 42 -4.50 -3.11 -23.52
C TRP A 42 -5.47 -4.29 -23.31
N GLU A 43 -6.70 -4.22 -23.83
CA GLU A 43 -7.68 -5.32 -23.81
C GLU A 43 -7.15 -6.58 -24.50
N LYS A 44 -6.35 -6.43 -25.56
CA LYS A 44 -5.67 -7.56 -26.23
C LYS A 44 -4.51 -8.15 -25.41
N LYS A 45 -3.94 -7.40 -24.47
CA LYS A 45 -2.75 -7.78 -23.68
C LYS A 45 -3.08 -8.19 -22.24
N ILE A 46 -4.24 -7.80 -21.73
CA ILE A 46 -4.69 -8.14 -20.38
C ILE A 46 -5.37 -9.50 -20.40
N ASP A 47 -4.73 -10.47 -19.74
CA ASP A 47 -5.38 -11.73 -19.38
C ASP A 47 -6.33 -11.48 -18.20
N TYR A 48 -7.55 -11.07 -18.51
CA TYR A 48 -8.60 -10.77 -17.55
C TYR A 48 -8.89 -11.96 -16.62
N SER A 49 -8.92 -13.17 -17.20
CA SER A 49 -9.07 -14.42 -16.44
C SER A 49 -7.98 -14.57 -15.39
N LYS A 50 -6.73 -14.28 -15.73
CA LYS A 50 -5.61 -14.39 -14.79
C LYS A 50 -5.67 -13.37 -13.65
N LEU A 51 -6.14 -12.15 -13.90
CA LEU A 51 -6.33 -11.16 -12.82
C LEU A 51 -7.49 -11.54 -11.90
N LYS A 52 -8.61 -12.03 -12.47
CA LYS A 52 -9.75 -12.53 -11.71
C LYS A 52 -9.35 -13.72 -10.82
N THR A 53 -8.64 -14.71 -11.38
CA THR A 53 -8.13 -15.85 -10.60
C THR A 53 -7.23 -15.41 -9.45
N LYS A 54 -6.29 -14.49 -9.69
CA LYS A 54 -5.42 -13.95 -8.63
C LYS A 54 -6.19 -13.21 -7.53
N TYR A 55 -7.28 -12.55 -7.88
CA TYR A 55 -8.18 -11.91 -6.91
C TYR A 55 -8.88 -12.97 -6.04
N GLU A 56 -9.49 -13.98 -6.66
CA GLU A 56 -10.17 -15.06 -5.96
C GLU A 56 -9.21 -15.81 -5.02
N GLU A 57 -8.01 -16.15 -5.51
CA GLU A 57 -6.93 -16.72 -4.71
C GLU A 57 -6.59 -15.85 -3.50
N PHE A 58 -6.45 -14.53 -3.67
CA PHE A 58 -6.15 -13.63 -2.56
C PHE A 58 -7.25 -13.63 -1.50
N VAL A 59 -8.52 -13.58 -1.92
CA VAL A 59 -9.66 -13.60 -0.99
C VAL A 59 -9.70 -14.91 -0.20
N GLU A 60 -9.41 -16.04 -0.83
CA GLU A 60 -9.31 -17.36 -0.18
C GLU A 60 -8.10 -17.50 0.75
N GLU A 61 -7.02 -16.74 0.50
CA GLU A 61 -5.82 -16.73 1.34
C GLU A 61 -5.94 -15.82 2.56
N LEU A 62 -6.84 -14.82 2.56
CA LEU A 62 -7.00 -13.88 3.68
C LEU A 62 -7.26 -14.58 5.03
N PRO A 63 -8.14 -15.59 5.13
CA PRO A 63 -8.29 -16.37 6.37
C PRO A 63 -6.98 -17.02 6.85
N LYS A 64 -6.12 -17.49 5.92
CA LYS A 64 -4.81 -18.07 6.28
C LYS A 64 -3.86 -16.99 6.80
N ILE A 65 -3.87 -15.80 6.20
CA ILE A 65 -3.09 -14.65 6.68
C ILE A 65 -3.56 -14.22 8.07
N ILE A 66 -4.88 -14.19 8.30
CA ILE A 66 -5.45 -13.90 9.62
C ILE A 66 -4.98 -14.92 10.66
N ALA A 67 -5.04 -16.21 10.36
CA ALA A 67 -4.59 -17.26 11.27
C ALA A 67 -3.08 -17.16 11.60
N ILE A 68 -2.26 -16.70 10.64
CA ILE A 68 -0.86 -16.38 10.89
C ILE A 68 -0.75 -15.27 11.95
N PHE A 69 -1.51 -14.18 11.80
CA PHE A 69 -1.50 -13.09 12.78
C PHE A 69 -2.05 -13.50 14.15
N ASP A 70 -3.03 -14.41 14.21
CA ASP A 70 -3.51 -14.99 15.47
C ASP A 70 -2.39 -15.72 16.21
N LYS A 71 -1.69 -16.63 15.53
CA LYS A 71 -0.51 -17.31 16.08
C LYS A 71 0.59 -16.34 16.50
N MET A 72 0.84 -15.31 15.70
CA MET A 72 1.82 -14.29 16.04
C MET A 72 1.44 -13.53 17.31
N GLU A 73 0.16 -13.21 17.53
CA GLU A 73 -0.31 -12.52 18.74
C GLU A 73 -0.26 -13.41 20.00
N GLU A 74 -0.36 -14.73 19.85
CA GLU A 74 -0.16 -15.68 20.96
C GLU A 74 1.29 -15.68 21.47
N ILE A 75 2.26 -15.64 20.54
CA ILE A 75 3.69 -15.66 20.80
C ILE A 75 4.19 -14.26 21.18
N TRP A 76 3.93 -13.28 20.33
CA TRP A 76 4.35 -11.88 20.42
C TRP A 76 3.21 -11.03 20.95
N ASN A 77 2.93 -11.23 22.24
CA ASN A 77 1.77 -10.67 22.89
C ASN A 77 2.10 -9.36 23.61
N LEU A 78 1.38 -8.28 23.26
CA LEU A 78 1.60 -6.96 23.87
C LEU A 78 1.31 -6.93 25.38
N LYS A 79 0.30 -7.67 25.83
CA LYS A 79 -0.03 -7.77 27.26
C LYS A 79 1.10 -8.45 28.03
N LYS A 80 1.64 -9.56 27.51
CA LYS A 80 2.80 -10.24 28.11
C LYS A 80 4.02 -9.32 28.16
N PHE A 81 4.23 -8.49 27.14
CA PHE A 81 5.31 -7.50 27.13
C PHE A 81 5.14 -6.46 28.24
N VAL A 82 3.93 -5.93 28.43
CA VAL A 82 3.67 -4.95 29.50
C VAL A 82 3.87 -5.56 30.89
N GLU A 83 3.49 -6.83 31.08
CA GLU A 83 3.65 -7.56 32.35
C GLU A 83 5.11 -7.95 32.63
N ASN A 84 5.87 -8.33 31.60
CA ASN A 84 7.28 -8.73 31.72
C ASN A 84 8.12 -8.27 30.51
N PRO A 85 8.54 -7.00 30.47
CA PRO A 85 9.24 -6.45 29.31
C PRO A 85 10.64 -7.04 29.11
N ASN A 86 11.31 -7.44 30.20
CA ASN A 86 12.70 -7.95 30.16
C ASN A 86 12.82 -9.21 29.30
N GLN A 87 11.84 -10.12 29.39
CA GLN A 87 11.81 -11.33 28.58
C GLN A 87 11.94 -11.05 27.08
N PHE A 88 11.27 -10.00 26.57
CA PHE A 88 11.27 -9.64 25.16
C PHE A 88 12.46 -8.75 24.78
N ILE A 89 12.92 -7.91 25.72
CA ILE A 89 14.13 -7.09 25.56
C ILE A 89 15.37 -7.98 25.37
N ASP A 90 15.45 -9.11 26.07
CA ASP A 90 16.56 -10.04 25.90
C ASP A 90 16.57 -10.66 24.49
N LEU A 91 15.40 -10.95 23.92
CA LEU A 91 15.25 -11.41 22.52
C LEU A 91 15.67 -10.34 21.49
N PHE A 92 15.66 -9.06 21.86
CA PHE A 92 16.24 -7.98 21.05
C PHE A 92 17.77 -7.97 21.16
N LYS A 93 18.32 -8.15 22.36
CA LYS A 93 19.76 -8.09 22.64
C LYS A 93 20.56 -9.28 22.08
N MET A 94 19.93 -10.45 21.91
CA MET A 94 20.55 -11.66 21.33
C MET A 94 20.97 -11.52 19.85
N THR A 95 20.67 -10.40 19.20
CA THR A 95 20.69 -10.29 17.73
C THR A 95 21.98 -9.73 17.12
N HIS A 96 23.14 -10.05 17.70
CA HIS A 96 24.41 -9.53 17.19
C HIS A 96 24.73 -9.90 15.74
N ILE A 97 24.13 -10.96 15.18
CA ILE A 97 24.23 -11.33 13.77
C ILE A 97 22.95 -12.09 13.39
N VAL A 98 21.89 -11.41 12.96
CA VAL A 98 20.89 -12.12 12.15
C VAL A 98 21.35 -11.96 10.73
N ASP A 99 21.83 -13.04 10.15
CA ASP A 99 22.16 -13.09 8.74
C ASP A 99 20.93 -12.63 7.93
N ASP A 100 21.14 -11.60 7.11
CA ASP A 100 20.10 -11.07 6.22
C ASP A 100 19.67 -12.08 5.14
N SER A 101 20.40 -13.19 5.00
CA SER A 101 20.07 -14.31 4.12
C SER A 101 19.00 -15.28 4.68
N ILE A 102 18.70 -15.25 5.99
CA ILE A 102 17.77 -16.22 6.59
C ILE A 102 16.33 -15.89 6.19
N LEU A 103 15.79 -16.71 5.29
CA LEU A 103 14.37 -16.76 4.97
C LEU A 103 13.65 -17.55 6.07
N ILE A 104 12.79 -16.86 6.82
CA ILE A 104 11.96 -17.49 7.84
C ILE A 104 10.62 -17.84 7.21
N HIS A 105 10.27 -19.13 7.27
CA HIS A 105 9.06 -19.64 6.65
C HIS A 105 7.96 -19.91 7.68
N GLU A 106 8.33 -20.27 8.91
CA GLU A 106 7.41 -20.65 9.97
C GLU A 106 7.42 -19.66 11.14
N ILE A 107 6.28 -19.49 11.80
CA ILE A 107 6.11 -18.52 12.90
C ILE A 107 6.85 -19.01 14.15
N GLU A 108 6.88 -20.32 14.34
CA GLU A 108 7.51 -21.03 15.44
C GLU A 108 9.05 -20.86 15.44
N GLU A 109 9.63 -20.47 14.29
CA GLU A 109 11.06 -20.17 14.13
C GLU A 109 11.45 -18.73 14.51
N LEU A 110 10.45 -17.88 14.83
CA LEU A 110 10.68 -16.50 15.24
C LEU A 110 11.26 -16.45 16.67
N LYS A 111 12.58 -16.56 16.75
CA LYS A 111 13.33 -16.55 18.02
C LYS A 111 13.74 -15.17 18.51
N THR A 112 13.68 -14.14 17.67
CA THR A 112 14.18 -12.78 18.01
C THR A 112 13.24 -11.70 17.50
N ILE A 113 13.36 -10.48 18.06
CA ILE A 113 12.60 -9.32 17.57
C ILE A 113 12.96 -8.98 16.11
N GLN A 114 14.19 -9.26 15.68
CA GLN A 114 14.57 -9.10 14.28
C GLN A 114 13.89 -10.12 13.38
N HIS A 115 13.81 -11.39 13.79
CA HIS A 115 13.08 -12.42 13.06
C HIS A 115 11.62 -12.00 12.87
N LEU A 116 10.97 -11.55 13.94
CA LEU A 116 9.62 -10.98 13.90
C LEU A 116 9.51 -9.85 12.86
N ASN A 117 10.38 -8.84 12.94
CA ASN A 117 10.34 -7.69 12.03
C ASN A 117 10.56 -8.08 10.55
N LYS A 118 11.50 -9.00 10.27
CA LYS A 118 11.74 -9.52 8.92
C LYS A 118 10.53 -10.27 8.38
N TYR A 119 9.95 -11.15 9.20
CA TYR A 119 8.78 -11.93 8.85
C TYR A 119 7.55 -11.04 8.59
N LEU A 120 7.29 -10.07 9.48
CA LEU A 120 6.25 -9.06 9.31
C LEU A 120 6.43 -8.29 8.00
N THR A 121 7.64 -7.80 7.73
CA THR A 121 7.94 -7.07 6.49
C THR A 121 7.63 -7.93 5.26
N GLY A 122 8.00 -9.22 5.29
CA GLY A 122 7.72 -10.16 4.21
C GLY A 122 6.22 -10.35 3.96
N ILE A 123 5.42 -10.55 5.02
CA ILE A 123 3.97 -10.71 4.92
C ILE A 123 3.31 -9.43 4.40
N LEU A 124 3.70 -8.26 4.93
CA LEU A 124 3.12 -6.98 4.54
C LEU A 124 3.44 -6.65 3.08
N MET A 125 4.68 -6.87 2.62
CA MET A 125 5.05 -6.70 1.22
C MET A 125 4.27 -7.63 0.29
N LYS A 126 4.11 -8.91 0.66
CA LYS A 126 3.25 -9.84 -0.10
C LYS A 126 1.79 -9.36 -0.16
N THR A 127 1.28 -8.83 0.96
CA THR A 127 -0.08 -8.28 1.04
C THR A 127 -0.25 -7.04 0.15
N ILE A 128 0.74 -6.12 0.14
CA ILE A 128 0.77 -4.95 -0.75
C ILE A 128 0.70 -5.39 -2.22
N LEU A 129 1.50 -6.38 -2.64
CA LEU A 129 1.50 -6.86 -4.03
C LEU A 129 0.13 -7.44 -4.44
N LYS A 130 -0.53 -8.16 -3.54
CA LYS A 130 -1.86 -8.71 -3.77
C LYS A 130 -2.92 -7.61 -3.82
N LEU A 131 -2.86 -6.62 -2.93
CA LEU A 131 -3.71 -5.43 -2.98
C LEU A 131 -3.50 -4.61 -4.26
N SER A 132 -2.25 -4.47 -4.72
CA SER A 132 -1.97 -3.82 -6.00
C SER A 132 -2.61 -4.57 -7.15
N THR A 133 -2.60 -5.91 -7.13
CA THR A 133 -3.28 -6.74 -8.14
C THR A 133 -4.80 -6.52 -8.10
N LEU A 134 -5.39 -6.43 -6.91
CA LEU A 134 -6.81 -6.09 -6.72
C LEU A 134 -7.14 -4.70 -7.29
N VAL A 135 -6.33 -3.68 -6.99
CA VAL A 135 -6.53 -2.32 -7.51
C VAL A 135 -6.42 -2.32 -9.04
N SER A 136 -5.43 -3.00 -9.61
CA SER A 136 -5.31 -3.11 -11.06
C SER A 136 -6.51 -3.83 -11.69
N TYR A 137 -7.00 -4.89 -11.06
CA TYR A 137 -8.20 -5.58 -11.51
C TYR A 137 -9.45 -4.67 -11.49
N LEU A 138 -9.58 -3.86 -10.44
CA LEU A 138 -10.65 -2.85 -10.32
C LEU A 138 -10.55 -1.75 -11.37
N ASP A 139 -9.35 -1.26 -11.64
CA ASP A 139 -9.11 -0.20 -12.62
C ASP A 139 -9.47 -0.69 -14.04
N ILE A 140 -9.25 -1.98 -14.34
CA ILE A 140 -9.55 -2.59 -15.65
C ILE A 140 -11.04 -2.97 -15.79
N THR A 141 -11.71 -3.34 -14.69
CA THR A 141 -13.14 -3.70 -14.67
C THR A 141 -14.08 -2.50 -14.60
N GLN A 142 -13.54 -1.28 -14.62
CA GLN A 142 -14.35 -0.06 -14.55
C GLN A 142 -15.09 0.14 -15.88
N PRO A 143 -16.43 0.32 -15.88
CA PRO A 143 -17.14 0.71 -17.08
C PRO A 143 -16.75 2.15 -17.45
N ASN A 144 -17.00 2.54 -18.71
CA ASN A 144 -16.70 3.88 -19.20
C ASN A 144 -17.21 4.96 -18.23
N TYR A 145 -16.50 6.09 -18.16
CA TYR A 145 -16.73 7.22 -17.24
C TYR A 145 -18.20 7.71 -17.16
N GLU A 146 -19.03 7.38 -18.15
CA GLU A 146 -20.45 7.74 -18.25
C GLU A 146 -21.37 6.86 -17.37
N GLU A 147 -20.95 5.65 -16.98
CA GLU A 147 -21.69 4.79 -16.06
C GLU A 147 -21.24 5.00 -14.62
N ASN A 148 -22.05 5.73 -13.87
CA ASN A 148 -21.81 6.18 -12.50
C ASN A 148 -21.77 5.01 -11.49
N ASN A 149 -20.71 4.21 -11.49
CA ASN A 149 -20.57 3.07 -10.57
C ASN A 149 -19.89 3.48 -9.25
N HIS A 150 -20.68 4.13 -8.39
CA HIS A 150 -20.28 4.62 -7.06
C HIS A 150 -19.62 3.52 -6.21
N THR A 151 -20.11 2.29 -6.32
CA THR A 151 -19.60 1.11 -5.59
C THR A 151 -18.17 0.76 -5.99
N LYS A 152 -17.84 0.77 -7.30
CA LYS A 152 -16.47 0.54 -7.80
C LYS A 152 -15.49 1.62 -7.32
N GLN A 153 -15.90 2.90 -7.33
CA GLN A 153 -15.07 4.00 -6.82
C GLN A 153 -14.82 3.90 -5.31
N LEU A 154 -15.84 3.55 -4.52
CA LEU A 154 -15.73 3.39 -3.07
C LEU A 154 -14.77 2.25 -2.71
N ILE A 155 -14.88 1.12 -3.42
CA ILE A 155 -13.96 -0.01 -3.28
C ILE A 155 -12.51 0.40 -3.62
N ARG A 156 -12.31 1.14 -4.72
CA ARG A 156 -11.00 1.63 -5.13
C ARG A 156 -10.35 2.52 -4.08
N VAL A 157 -11.07 3.51 -3.58
CA VAL A 157 -10.60 4.43 -2.53
C VAL A 157 -10.21 3.65 -1.28
N LEU A 158 -10.98 2.63 -0.90
CA LEU A 158 -10.70 1.80 0.27
C LEU A 158 -9.47 0.91 0.06
N ALA A 159 -9.35 0.24 -1.10
CA ALA A 159 -8.18 -0.59 -1.40
C ALA A 159 -6.88 0.24 -1.49
N GLN A 160 -6.93 1.41 -2.13
CA GLN A 160 -5.80 2.33 -2.20
C GLN A 160 -5.45 2.92 -0.84
N GLY A 161 -6.45 3.31 -0.04
CA GLY A 161 -6.26 3.80 1.32
C GLY A 161 -5.58 2.75 2.20
N LEU A 162 -6.02 1.50 2.13
CA LEU A 162 -5.42 0.38 2.85
C LEU A 162 -3.99 0.10 2.39
N MET A 163 -3.76 0.08 1.08
CA MET A 163 -2.42 -0.13 0.51
C MET A 163 -1.45 0.97 0.97
N LYS A 164 -1.87 2.24 0.96
CA LYS A 164 -1.07 3.38 1.44
C LYS A 164 -0.75 3.24 2.93
N TYR A 165 -1.74 2.83 3.73
CA TYR A 165 -1.55 2.60 5.16
C TYR A 165 -0.52 1.49 5.42
N ILE A 166 -0.67 0.33 4.78
CA ILE A 166 0.26 -0.81 4.93
C ILE A 166 1.67 -0.43 4.44
N THR A 167 1.76 0.33 3.35
CA THR A 167 3.05 0.84 2.82
C THR A 167 3.75 1.73 3.83
N ASN A 168 3.04 2.69 4.43
CA ASN A 168 3.60 3.60 5.44
C ASN A 168 4.10 2.82 6.67
N MET A 169 3.32 1.85 7.16
CA MET A 169 3.77 0.98 8.26
C MET A 169 5.02 0.19 7.90
N THR A 170 5.04 -0.42 6.71
CA THR A 170 6.19 -1.20 6.21
C THR A 170 7.46 -0.35 6.13
N MET A 171 7.35 0.89 5.66
CA MET A 171 8.46 1.84 5.66
C MET A 171 8.92 2.15 7.09
N GLN A 172 7.99 2.48 7.99
CA GLN A 172 8.33 2.73 9.39
C GLN A 172 9.10 1.55 10.02
N TYR A 173 8.77 0.29 9.73
CA TYR A 173 9.55 -0.86 10.25
C TYR A 173 10.96 -0.98 9.70
N LYS A 174 11.16 -0.67 8.41
CA LYS A 174 12.52 -0.61 7.86
C LYS A 174 13.37 0.42 8.63
N PHE A 175 12.78 1.55 9.02
CA PHE A 175 13.47 2.62 9.74
C PHE A 175 13.62 2.39 11.26
N ILE A 176 12.65 1.77 11.92
CA ILE A 176 12.70 1.37 13.34
C ILE A 176 13.91 0.43 13.60
N SER A 177 14.43 -0.23 12.56
CA SER A 177 15.38 -1.31 12.73
C SER A 177 16.86 -0.96 12.98
N LEU A 178 17.38 0.26 12.73
CA LEU A 178 18.85 0.36 12.53
C LEU A 178 19.63 1.48 13.22
N HIS A 179 19.19 2.74 13.29
CA HIS A 179 20.16 3.81 13.60
C HIS A 179 20.33 4.14 15.09
N ASP A 180 19.28 4.53 15.80
CA ASP A 180 19.47 5.16 17.12
C ASP A 180 19.72 4.16 18.26
N ALA A 181 19.00 3.04 18.28
CA ALA A 181 19.08 2.04 19.36
C ALA A 181 20.27 1.08 19.26
N ARG A 182 20.84 0.91 18.05
CA ARG A 182 21.88 -0.10 17.78
C ARG A 182 23.24 0.49 17.46
N ILE A 183 23.25 1.61 16.77
CA ILE A 183 24.47 2.25 16.32
C ILE A 183 24.79 3.39 17.28
N ILE A 184 23.91 4.38 17.39
CA ILE A 184 24.23 5.62 18.12
C ILE A 184 24.30 5.40 19.64
N GLY A 185 23.28 4.80 20.26
CA GLY A 185 23.25 4.55 21.70
C GLY A 185 24.46 3.72 22.18
N PRO A 186 24.66 2.50 21.68
CA PRO A 186 25.78 1.65 22.05
C PRO A 186 27.16 2.26 21.74
N GLN A 187 27.33 2.97 20.62
CA GLN A 187 28.60 3.66 20.32
C GLN A 187 28.86 4.83 21.27
N LYS A 188 27.83 5.62 21.61
CA LYS A 188 27.95 6.70 22.59
C LYS A 188 28.21 6.16 24.00
N LEU A 189 27.59 5.06 24.40
CA LEU A 189 27.89 4.36 25.66
C LEU A 189 29.32 3.84 25.71
N LYS A 190 29.85 3.30 24.61
CA LYS A 190 31.28 2.91 24.53
C LYS A 190 32.20 4.12 24.73
N LYS A 191 31.84 5.28 24.17
CA LYS A 191 32.62 6.51 24.27
C LYS A 191 32.47 7.23 25.62
N TYR A 192 31.31 7.12 26.25
CA TYR A 192 30.92 7.82 27.48
C TYR A 192 30.22 6.87 28.47
N PRO A 193 30.92 5.86 29.01
CA PRO A 193 30.30 4.77 29.77
C PRO A 193 29.72 5.19 31.13
N LEU A 194 30.14 6.34 31.66
CA LEU A 194 29.70 6.87 32.95
C LEU A 194 28.50 7.82 32.86
N VAL A 195 28.05 8.16 31.64
CA VAL A 195 26.92 9.09 31.48
C VAL A 195 25.61 8.31 31.56
N GLU A 196 24.94 8.41 32.70
CA GLU A 196 23.69 7.70 33.00
C GLU A 196 22.55 8.05 32.02
N ASP A 197 22.50 9.29 31.55
CA ASP A 197 21.52 9.74 30.55
C ASP A 197 21.64 8.96 29.23
N ILE A 198 22.87 8.65 28.80
CA ILE A 198 23.10 7.90 27.55
C ILE A 198 22.67 6.45 27.73
N LYS A 199 22.90 5.87 28.92
CA LYS A 199 22.41 4.53 29.28
C LYS A 199 20.89 4.49 29.26
N THR A 200 20.25 5.41 29.97
CA THR A 200 18.78 5.53 30.08
C THR A 200 18.15 5.73 28.71
N LEU A 201 18.73 6.58 27.87
CA LEU A 201 18.28 6.81 26.51
C LEU A 201 18.41 5.54 25.65
N SER A 202 19.52 4.82 25.73
CA SER A 202 19.72 3.56 25.00
C SER A 202 18.71 2.49 25.41
N ASP A 203 18.49 2.32 26.72
CA ASP A 203 17.51 1.36 27.23
C ASP A 203 16.07 1.73 26.84
N SER A 204 15.74 3.03 26.84
CA SER A 204 14.45 3.55 26.38
C SER A 204 14.21 3.26 24.90
N TYR A 205 15.24 3.44 24.05
CA TYR A 205 15.13 3.10 22.63
C TYR A 205 14.93 1.60 22.40
N ILE A 206 15.61 0.75 23.15
CA ILE A 206 15.40 -0.71 23.08
C ILE A 206 13.96 -1.04 23.47
N TYR A 207 13.49 -0.49 24.59
CA TYR A 207 12.11 -0.69 25.05
C TYR A 207 11.08 -0.29 23.99
N VAL A 208 11.20 0.93 23.44
CA VAL A 208 10.28 1.45 22.41
C VAL A 208 10.30 0.58 21.17
N ASN A 209 11.47 0.10 20.73
CA ASN A 209 11.56 -0.78 19.57
C ASN A 209 10.85 -2.12 19.79
N VAL A 210 11.07 -2.74 20.94
CA VAL A 210 10.43 -4.02 21.28
C VAL A 210 8.91 -3.85 21.39
N TYR A 211 8.47 -2.82 22.11
CA TYR A 211 7.06 -2.47 22.24
C TYR A 211 6.41 -2.26 20.86
N THR A 212 7.06 -1.47 20.00
CA THR A 212 6.53 -1.17 18.66
C THR A 212 6.48 -2.43 17.81
N SER A 213 7.55 -3.23 17.76
CA SER A 213 7.56 -4.51 17.03
C SER A 213 6.42 -5.44 17.43
N ILE A 214 6.10 -5.52 18.72
CA ILE A 214 5.03 -6.39 19.24
C ILE A 214 3.65 -5.79 18.98
N SER A 215 3.47 -4.48 19.21
CA SER A 215 2.18 -3.79 19.01
C SER A 215 1.65 -3.95 17.59
N VAL A 216 2.58 -4.07 16.65
CA VAL A 216 2.31 -4.08 15.22
C VAL A 216 1.70 -5.37 14.74
N VAL A 217 1.98 -6.48 15.42
CA VAL A 217 1.30 -7.75 15.17
C VAL A 217 -0.22 -7.55 15.28
N LYS A 218 -0.66 -6.84 16.33
CA LYS A 218 -2.06 -6.52 16.56
C LYS A 218 -2.61 -5.53 15.53
N GLU A 219 -1.87 -4.49 15.18
CA GLU A 219 -2.29 -3.52 14.16
C GLU A 219 -2.45 -4.19 12.79
N CYS A 220 -1.48 -5.01 12.37
CA CYS A 220 -1.53 -5.74 11.10
C CYS A 220 -2.70 -6.72 11.08
N LYS A 221 -2.93 -7.44 12.18
CA LYS A 221 -4.11 -8.29 12.35
C LYS A 221 -5.41 -7.52 12.09
N HIS A 222 -5.59 -6.38 12.77
CA HIS A 222 -6.80 -5.55 12.60
C HIS A 222 -7.00 -5.09 11.15
N ILE A 223 -5.92 -4.75 10.45
CA ILE A 223 -5.96 -4.30 9.05
C ILE A 223 -6.37 -5.42 8.11
N VAL A 224 -5.77 -6.60 8.25
CA VAL A 224 -6.14 -7.77 7.44
C VAL A 224 -7.57 -8.19 7.73
N TYR A 225 -8.01 -8.14 8.98
CA TYR A 225 -9.41 -8.37 9.34
C TYR A 225 -10.36 -7.35 8.72
N SER A 226 -9.99 -6.07 8.74
CA SER A 226 -10.80 -5.00 8.15
C SER A 226 -10.94 -5.21 6.64
N LEU A 227 -9.86 -5.57 5.96
CA LEU A 227 -9.86 -5.92 4.55
C LEU A 227 -10.74 -7.14 4.26
N PHE A 228 -10.56 -8.22 5.01
CA PHE A 228 -11.34 -9.44 4.84
C PHE A 228 -12.83 -9.19 5.04
N ASN A 229 -13.20 -8.46 6.10
CA ASN A 229 -14.59 -8.12 6.35
C ASN A 229 -15.16 -7.21 5.25
N PHE A 230 -14.39 -6.24 4.77
CA PHE A 230 -14.78 -5.38 3.67
C PHE A 230 -15.05 -6.17 2.38
N LEU A 231 -14.12 -7.02 1.96
CA LEU A 231 -14.26 -7.86 0.77
C LEU A 231 -15.44 -8.82 0.89
N ARG A 232 -15.62 -9.42 2.07
CA ARG A 232 -16.72 -10.34 2.37
C ARG A 232 -18.08 -9.66 2.31
N ILE A 233 -18.26 -8.51 2.96
CA ILE A 233 -19.53 -7.76 2.99
C ILE A 233 -19.91 -7.33 1.57
N ASN A 234 -18.93 -6.93 0.77
CA ASN A 234 -19.18 -6.43 -0.57
C ASN A 234 -19.20 -7.55 -1.63
N LYS A 235 -19.11 -8.85 -1.26
CA LYS A 235 -19.00 -9.99 -2.20
C LYS A 235 -20.08 -9.96 -3.29
N ASP A 236 -21.29 -9.57 -2.96
CA ASP A 236 -22.40 -9.50 -3.90
C ASP A 236 -22.30 -8.25 -4.81
N ASN A 237 -21.84 -7.12 -4.26
CA ASN A 237 -21.48 -5.94 -5.06
C ASN A 237 -20.35 -6.26 -6.04
N TRP A 238 -19.38 -7.10 -5.64
CA TRP A 238 -18.34 -7.60 -6.53
C TRP A 238 -18.92 -8.46 -7.64
N LYS A 239 -19.95 -9.26 -7.36
CA LYS A 239 -20.64 -10.05 -8.37
C LYS A 239 -21.30 -9.14 -9.42
N GLU A 240 -21.93 -8.05 -9.00
CA GLU A 240 -22.44 -7.02 -9.91
C GLU A 240 -21.31 -6.35 -10.72
N VAL A 241 -20.15 -6.08 -10.11
CA VAL A 241 -18.94 -5.62 -10.81
C VAL A 241 -18.46 -6.63 -11.85
N HIS A 242 -18.50 -7.92 -11.54
CA HIS A 242 -18.06 -9.02 -12.42
C HIS A 242 -19.05 -9.32 -13.54
N ASP A 243 -20.36 -9.21 -13.26
CA ASP A 243 -21.47 -9.54 -14.17
C ASP A 243 -21.85 -8.33 -15.06
N SER A 244 -21.31 -7.14 -14.77
CA SER A 244 -21.44 -5.91 -15.60
C SER A 244 -20.50 -5.85 -16.82
N LEU A 245 -19.79 -6.94 -17.12
CA LEU A 245 -18.95 -7.14 -18.31
C LEU A 245 -19.64 -8.10 -19.28
#